data_AF-A0A2G9NCF3-F1
#
_entry.id   AF-A0A2G9NCF3-F1
#
_cell.length_a   1.000
_cell.length_b   1.000
_cell.length_c   1.000
_cell.angle_alpha   90.00
_cell.angle_beta   90.00
_cell.angle_gamma   90.00
#
_symmetry.space_group_name_H-M   'P 1'
#
loop_
_entity.id
_entity.type
_entity.pdbx_description
1 polymer ?
#
loop_
_entity_poly.entity_id
_entity_poly.type
_entity_poly.pdbx_seq_one_letter_code
_entity_poly.pdbx_strand_id
1 'polypeptide(L)'
;MTEEITKEEIIEREKKNKEQRKIENKQLKMILIIMASVVIIALLTYYISYTSKNFTYKGIKFTKIKQGSLEFWNTKIPIRSPTTGEIVEYYDMTLRNDPRTLEYIKTPEVIKYGVNKVYLSFQKDMESCEDNLIGVANFARFASFAGINLKGASTDDNYANETGIPYVTCENADVTQGNTAIIMQNASLGGPTIIRKTINDCYVIDVNNCEMVQALERLMVITATGANNPRIN
;
A
#
# COMPACT_ATOMS: atom_id res chain seq x y z
N MET A 1 -5.60 82.98 29.34
CA MET A 1 -6.57 82.32 30.23
C MET A 1 -6.14 80.87 30.35
N THR A 2 -5.33 80.56 31.35
CA THR A 2 -4.88 79.20 31.66
C THR A 2 -5.86 78.62 32.67
N GLU A 3 -6.66 77.63 32.26
CA GLU A 3 -7.50 76.87 33.18
C GLU A 3 -6.60 76.15 34.20
N GLU A 4 -6.84 76.41 35.48
CA GLU A 4 -6.23 75.69 36.59
C GLU A 4 -6.94 74.34 36.73
N ILE A 5 -6.31 73.28 36.22
CA ILE A 5 -6.79 71.90 36.36
C ILE A 5 -6.79 71.54 37.84
N THR A 6 -7.95 71.18 38.38
CA THR A 6 -8.09 70.79 39.79
C THR A 6 -7.54 69.38 40.03
N LYS A 7 -6.98 69.12 41.23
CA LYS A 7 -6.43 67.80 41.60
C LYS A 7 -7.43 66.64 41.40
N GLU A 8 -8.72 66.91 41.51
CA GLU A 8 -9.80 65.94 41.33
C GLU A 8 -9.90 65.46 39.87
N GLU A 9 -9.75 66.34 38.88
CA GLU A 9 -9.76 65.98 37.45
C GLU A 9 -8.56 65.09 37.06
N ILE A 10 -7.40 65.31 37.69
CA ILE A 10 -6.21 64.48 37.49
C ILE A 10 -6.47 63.06 37.98
N ILE A 11 -7.06 62.90 39.17
CA ILE A 11 -7.39 61.60 39.75
C ILE A 11 -8.46 60.86 38.92
N GLU A 12 -9.46 61.57 38.40
CA GLU A 12 -10.48 60.96 37.54
C GLU A 12 -9.88 60.49 36.20
N ARG A 13 -9.01 61.31 35.58
CA ARG A 13 -8.27 60.92 34.36
C ARG A 13 -7.40 59.69 34.57
N GLU A 14 -6.69 59.61 35.69
CA GLU A 14 -5.87 58.43 36.01
C GLU A 14 -6.71 57.15 36.19
N LYS A 15 -7.89 57.26 36.83
CA LYS A 15 -8.82 56.14 36.96
C LYS A 15 -9.36 55.69 35.61
N LYS A 16 -9.84 56.62 34.77
CA LYS A 16 -10.29 56.33 33.39
C LYS A 16 -9.19 55.69 32.56
N ASN A 17 -7.96 56.19 32.61
CA ASN A 17 -6.82 55.60 31.91
C ASN A 17 -6.50 54.18 32.40
N LYS A 18 -6.59 53.92 33.71
CA LYS A 18 -6.39 52.56 34.26
C LYS A 18 -7.48 51.59 33.81
N GLU A 19 -8.73 52.04 33.72
CA GLU A 19 -9.84 51.23 33.23
C GLU A 19 -9.74 50.95 31.72
N GLN A 20 -9.41 51.97 30.92
CA GLN A 20 -9.14 51.82 29.49
C GLN A 20 -8.02 50.80 29.24
N ARG A 21 -6.89 50.93 29.94
CA ARG A 21 -5.78 49.95 29.84
C ARG A 21 -6.18 48.53 30.24
N LYS A 22 -7.09 48.36 31.20
CA LYS A 22 -7.61 47.03 31.56
C LYS A 22 -8.46 46.44 30.44
N ILE A 23 -9.31 47.24 29.81
CA ILE A 23 -10.15 46.83 28.68
C ILE A 23 -9.26 46.50 27.47
N GLU A 24 -8.31 47.37 27.12
CA GLU A 24 -7.35 47.17 26.03
C GLU A 24 -6.52 45.90 26.24
N ASN A 25 -6.01 45.67 27.45
CA ASN A 25 -5.27 44.44 27.77
C ASN A 25 -6.14 43.19 27.68
N LYS A 26 -7.43 43.27 28.05
CA LYS A 26 -8.37 42.15 27.92
C LYS A 26 -8.67 41.87 26.44
N GLN A 27 -8.88 42.91 25.63
CA GLN A 27 -9.07 42.80 24.18
C GLN A 27 -7.83 42.21 23.51
N LEU A 28 -6.64 42.72 23.83
CA LEU A 28 -5.38 42.22 23.32
C LEU A 28 -5.17 40.75 23.68
N LYS A 29 -5.41 40.35 24.93
CA LYS A 29 -5.34 38.94 25.35
C LYS A 29 -6.33 38.07 24.58
N MET A 30 -7.56 38.53 24.36
CA MET A 30 -8.57 37.79 23.60
C MET A 30 -8.16 37.63 22.13
N ILE A 31 -7.64 38.70 21.51
CA ILE A 31 -7.10 38.67 20.13
C ILE A 31 -5.93 37.68 20.04
N LEU A 32 -5.01 37.70 20.99
CA LEU A 32 -3.88 36.77 21.04
C LEU A 32 -4.34 35.31 21.20
N ILE A 33 -5.35 35.04 22.03
CA ILE A 33 -5.94 33.70 22.19
C ILE A 33 -6.58 33.22 20.88
N ILE A 34 -7.34 34.08 20.20
CA ILE A 34 -7.96 33.76 18.90
C ILE A 34 -6.89 33.50 17.83
N MET A 35 -5.84 34.33 17.79
CA MET A 35 -4.73 34.14 16.83
C MET A 35 -4.01 32.81 17.10
N ALA A 36 -3.70 32.51 18.36
CA ALA A 36 -3.08 31.25 18.75
C ALA A 36 -3.97 30.04 18.41
N SER A 37 -5.28 30.13 18.63
CA SER A 37 -6.21 29.02 18.33
C SER A 37 -6.30 28.73 16.83
N VAL A 38 -6.31 29.76 15.98
CA VAL A 38 -6.29 29.61 14.52
C VAL A 38 -5.01 28.90 14.06
N VAL A 39 -3.85 29.29 14.60
CA VAL A 39 -2.57 28.64 14.29
C VAL A 39 -2.58 27.17 14.71
N ILE A 40 -3.08 26.86 15.92
CA ILE A 40 -3.19 25.48 16.41
C ILE A 40 -4.10 24.64 15.50
N ILE A 41 -5.26 25.16 15.10
CA ILE A 41 -6.19 24.46 14.18
C ILE A 41 -5.53 24.20 12.82
N ALA A 42 -4.77 25.16 12.28
CA ALA A 42 -4.04 24.99 11.03
C ALA A 42 -2.97 23.89 11.14
N LEU A 43 -2.23 23.85 12.25
CA LEU A 43 -1.23 22.80 12.50
C LEU A 43 -1.88 21.41 12.66
N LEU A 44 -3.01 21.33 13.37
CA LEU A 44 -3.74 20.07 13.55
C LEU A 44 -4.29 19.54 12.22
N THR A 45 -4.90 20.41 11.40
CA THR A 45 -5.42 20.00 10.08
C THR A 45 -4.30 19.57 9.14
N TYR A 46 -3.16 20.26 9.14
CA TYR A 46 -1.96 19.84 8.42
C TYR A 46 -1.45 18.47 8.87
N TYR A 47 -1.34 18.26 10.19
CA TYR A 47 -0.86 16.99 10.76
C TYR A 47 -1.78 15.81 10.43
N ILE A 48 -3.10 15.98 10.51
CA ILE A 48 -4.09 14.95 10.14
C ILE A 48 -4.01 14.65 8.64
N SER A 49 -3.86 15.67 7.79
CA SER A 49 -3.70 15.48 6.33
C SER A 49 -2.40 14.74 5.98
N TYR A 50 -1.32 15.02 6.70
CA TYR A 50 -0.03 14.35 6.47
C TYR A 50 -0.06 12.87 6.88
N THR A 51 -0.61 12.56 8.06
CA THR A 51 -0.70 11.19 8.61
C THR A 51 -1.70 10.32 7.86
N SER A 52 -2.78 10.89 7.32
CA SER A 52 -3.75 10.14 6.50
C SER A 52 -3.19 9.71 5.14
N LYS A 53 -2.17 10.39 4.61
CA LYS A 53 -1.53 10.05 3.33
C LYS A 53 -0.43 9.02 3.45
N ASN A 54 0.25 8.94 4.59
CA ASN A 54 1.40 8.06 4.77
C ASN A 54 1.17 7.10 5.92
N PHE A 55 1.36 5.80 5.69
CA PHE A 55 1.27 4.79 6.74
C PHE A 55 2.33 3.71 6.55
N THR A 56 2.58 2.95 7.61
CA THR A 56 3.50 1.80 7.56
C THR A 56 2.69 0.51 7.68
N TYR A 57 2.93 -0.42 6.77
CA TYR A 57 2.32 -1.75 6.77
C TYR A 57 3.42 -2.81 6.71
N LYS A 58 3.49 -3.68 7.73
CA LYS A 58 4.53 -4.72 7.84
C LYS A 58 5.95 -4.20 7.58
N GLY A 59 6.29 -3.04 8.13
CA GLY A 59 7.61 -2.40 7.97
C GLY A 59 7.81 -1.61 6.66
N ILE A 60 6.87 -1.68 5.72
CA ILE A 60 6.93 -0.95 4.44
C ILE A 60 6.12 0.34 4.55
N LYS A 61 6.72 1.48 4.18
CA LYS A 61 6.05 2.78 4.14
C LYS A 61 5.28 2.94 2.83
N PHE A 62 3.98 3.14 2.93
CA PHE A 62 3.09 3.42 1.81
C PHE A 62 2.64 4.88 1.84
N THR A 63 2.52 5.47 0.65
CA THR A 63 1.95 6.78 0.41
C THR A 63 0.73 6.63 -0.48
N LYS A 64 -0.41 7.15 -0.01
CA LYS A 64 -1.64 7.23 -0.78
C LYS A 64 -1.53 8.35 -1.81
N ILE A 65 -1.62 7.99 -3.09
CA ILE A 65 -1.62 8.90 -4.22
C ILE A 65 -2.99 8.90 -4.90
N LYS A 66 -3.40 10.04 -5.46
CA LYS A 66 -4.65 10.18 -6.21
C LYS A 66 -4.34 10.53 -7.65
N GLN A 67 -4.94 9.81 -8.59
CA GLN A 67 -4.85 10.10 -10.02
C GLN A 67 -6.28 10.09 -10.60
N GLY A 68 -6.83 11.29 -10.81
CA GLY A 68 -8.25 11.45 -11.12
C GLY A 68 -9.13 11.03 -9.94
N SER A 69 -10.12 10.16 -10.20
CA SER A 69 -10.99 9.56 -9.18
C SER A 69 -10.39 8.31 -8.53
N LEU A 70 -9.28 7.79 -9.07
CA LEU A 70 -8.65 6.56 -8.57
C LEU A 70 -7.65 6.88 -7.46
N GLU A 71 -7.68 6.06 -6.41
CA GLU A 71 -6.72 6.08 -5.33
C GLU A 71 -5.76 4.91 -5.50
N PHE A 72 -4.46 5.16 -5.30
CA PHE A 72 -3.43 4.14 -5.33
C PHE A 72 -2.55 4.23 -4.09
N TRP A 73 -1.88 3.12 -3.79
CA TRP A 73 -0.96 2.99 -2.67
C TRP A 73 0.43 2.72 -3.21
N ASN A 74 1.27 3.74 -3.18
CA ASN A 74 2.62 3.67 -3.70
C ASN A 74 3.63 3.41 -2.58
N THR A 75 4.66 2.62 -2.88
CA THR A 75 5.80 2.39 -2.00
C THR A 75 7.08 2.17 -2.82
N LYS A 76 8.22 2.31 -2.15
CA LYS A 76 9.54 2.08 -2.73
C LYS A 76 10.16 0.86 -2.09
N ILE A 77 10.39 -0.17 -2.90
CA ILE A 77 11.04 -1.40 -2.46
C ILE A 77 12.52 -1.32 -2.82
N PRO A 78 13.45 -1.40 -1.85
CA PRO A 78 14.87 -1.43 -2.17
C PRO A 78 15.22 -2.71 -2.93
N ILE A 79 15.98 -2.58 -4.01
CA ILE A 79 16.60 -3.68 -4.73
C ILE A 79 18.05 -3.74 -4.26
N ARG A 80 18.47 -4.90 -3.79
CA ARG A 80 19.84 -5.13 -3.32
C ARG A 80 20.66 -5.93 -4.33
N SER A 81 21.94 -5.58 -4.45
CA SER A 81 22.90 -6.37 -5.21
C SER A 81 23.02 -7.77 -4.59
N PRO A 82 22.89 -8.87 -5.38
CA PRO A 82 23.10 -10.21 -4.86
C PRO A 82 24.52 -10.45 -4.34
N THR A 83 25.51 -9.68 -4.80
CA THR A 83 26.92 -9.87 -4.44
C THR A 83 27.35 -9.03 -3.24
N THR A 84 26.88 -7.78 -3.13
CA THR A 84 27.33 -6.85 -2.08
C THR A 84 26.27 -6.61 -0.99
N GLY A 85 25.00 -6.92 -1.26
CA GLY A 85 23.87 -6.59 -0.37
C GLY A 85 23.53 -5.10 -0.31
N GLU A 86 24.25 -4.24 -1.02
CA GLU A 86 23.98 -2.80 -1.07
C GLU A 86 22.73 -2.51 -1.91
N ILE A 87 22.01 -1.44 -1.55
CA ILE A 87 20.85 -0.98 -2.32
C ILE A 87 21.36 -0.38 -3.62
N VAL A 88 21.00 -1.00 -4.74
CA VAL A 88 21.38 -0.55 -6.08
C VAL A 88 20.30 0.33 -6.71
N GLU A 89 19.04 0.07 -6.41
CA GLU A 89 17.90 0.77 -7.00
C GLU A 89 16.67 0.68 -6.07
N TYR A 90 15.65 1.48 -6.31
CA TYR A 90 14.33 1.34 -5.69
C TYR A 90 13.28 1.05 -6.76
N TYR A 91 12.51 -0.01 -6.56
CA TYR A 91 11.31 -0.29 -7.36
C TYR A 91 10.11 0.48 -6.81
N ASP A 92 9.51 1.32 -7.64
CA ASP A 92 8.24 1.99 -7.33
C ASP A 92 7.07 1.01 -7.52
N MET A 93 6.62 0.41 -6.42
CA MET A 93 5.46 -0.47 -6.41
C MET A 93 4.19 0.34 -6.15
N THR A 94 3.21 0.21 -7.04
CA THR A 94 1.91 0.87 -6.91
C THR A 94 0.79 -0.17 -6.87
N LEU A 95 -0.03 -0.12 -5.84
CA LEU A 95 -1.20 -1.00 -5.64
C LEU A 95 -2.48 -0.21 -5.88
N ARG A 96 -3.50 -0.87 -6.44
CA ARG A 96 -4.87 -0.36 -6.62
C ARG A 96 -5.72 -0.57 -5.37
N ASN A 97 -5.30 -1.42 -4.45
CA ASN A 97 -5.99 -1.69 -3.19
C ASN A 97 -5.13 -1.31 -1.98
N ASP A 98 -5.77 -0.92 -0.88
CA ASP A 98 -5.06 -0.67 0.37
C ASP A 98 -4.51 -2.00 0.93
N PRO A 99 -3.18 -2.14 1.12
CA PRO A 99 -2.60 -3.39 1.60
C PRO A 99 -3.13 -3.82 2.99
N ARG A 100 -3.65 -2.87 3.79
CA ARG A 100 -4.27 -3.16 5.10
C ARG A 100 -5.64 -3.81 4.95
N THR A 101 -6.36 -3.50 3.88
CA THR A 101 -7.70 -4.07 3.64
C THR A 101 -7.62 -5.43 2.95
N LEU A 102 -6.45 -5.87 2.50
CA LEU A 102 -6.26 -7.18 1.85
C LEU A 102 -6.02 -8.35 2.84
N GLU A 103 -6.12 -8.11 4.16
CA GLU A 103 -5.87 -9.15 5.17
C GLU A 103 -6.95 -10.23 5.26
N TYR A 104 -8.14 -9.98 4.71
CA TYR A 104 -9.18 -11.00 4.60
C TYR A 104 -8.80 -12.15 3.65
N ILE A 105 -7.92 -11.88 2.67
CA ILE A 105 -7.36 -12.89 1.78
C ILE A 105 -6.32 -13.66 2.58
N LYS A 106 -6.70 -14.86 3.03
CA LYS A 106 -5.80 -15.75 3.79
C LYS A 106 -4.64 -16.17 2.90
N THR A 107 -3.43 -16.14 3.44
CA THR A 107 -2.20 -16.49 2.71
C THR A 107 -1.23 -17.27 3.60
N PRO A 108 -0.28 -18.01 3.04
CA PRO A 108 0.91 -18.42 3.79
C PRO A 108 1.66 -17.18 4.31
N GLU A 109 2.38 -17.32 5.43
CA GLU A 109 3.19 -16.23 5.98
C GLU A 109 4.35 -15.85 5.03
N VAL A 110 4.94 -16.85 4.39
CA VAL A 110 6.09 -16.70 3.49
C VAL A 110 5.85 -17.49 2.21
N ILE A 111 6.21 -16.87 1.09
CA ILE A 111 6.16 -17.49 -0.23
C ILE A 111 7.59 -17.68 -0.69
N LYS A 112 7.94 -18.92 -1.02
CA LYS A 112 9.24 -19.32 -1.51
C LYS A 112 9.13 -19.52 -3.00
N TYR A 113 9.96 -18.82 -3.73
CA TYR A 113 10.07 -18.97 -5.17
C TYR A 113 11.26 -19.86 -5.47
N GLY A 114 11.06 -20.81 -6.37
CA GLY A 114 12.11 -21.63 -6.93
C GLY A 114 13.14 -20.77 -7.66
N VAL A 115 14.38 -21.26 -7.73
CA VAL A 115 15.51 -20.54 -8.32
C VAL A 115 15.44 -20.44 -9.85
N ASN A 116 14.66 -21.30 -10.49
CA ASN A 116 14.65 -21.44 -11.95
C ASN A 116 13.52 -20.67 -12.62
N LYS A 117 12.29 -21.18 -12.52
CA LYS A 117 11.10 -20.59 -13.14
C LYS A 117 9.95 -20.58 -12.15
N VAL A 118 9.15 -19.53 -12.23
CA VAL A 118 7.86 -19.44 -11.56
C VAL A 118 6.79 -19.43 -12.64
N TYR A 119 5.94 -20.43 -12.65
CA TYR A 119 4.82 -20.52 -13.58
C TYR A 119 3.58 -19.89 -12.94
N LEU A 120 2.95 -18.97 -13.67
CA LEU A 120 1.61 -18.48 -13.35
C LEU A 120 0.63 -19.18 -14.29
N SER A 121 0.01 -20.25 -13.80
CA SER A 121 -0.92 -21.07 -14.56
C SER A 121 -2.34 -20.61 -14.35
N PHE A 122 -3.13 -20.54 -15.41
CA PHE A 122 -4.55 -20.22 -15.34
C PHE A 122 -5.40 -21.44 -15.69
N GLN A 123 -6.49 -21.63 -14.94
CA GLN A 123 -7.57 -22.52 -15.33
C GLN A 123 -8.28 -21.96 -16.57
N LYS A 124 -8.59 -22.82 -17.54
CA LYS A 124 -9.24 -22.45 -18.80
C LYS A 124 -10.58 -21.73 -18.59
N ASP A 125 -11.39 -22.23 -17.65
CA ASP A 125 -12.74 -21.73 -17.40
C ASP A 125 -12.78 -20.65 -16.30
N MET A 126 -11.68 -19.93 -16.11
CA MET A 126 -11.62 -18.84 -15.14
C MET A 126 -12.53 -17.69 -15.58
N GLU A 127 -13.26 -17.10 -14.64
CA GLU A 127 -14.16 -15.99 -14.95
C GLU A 127 -13.38 -14.79 -15.53
N SER A 128 -13.83 -14.29 -16.69
CA SER A 128 -13.22 -13.16 -17.36
C SER A 128 -13.69 -11.86 -16.73
N CYS A 129 -12.84 -11.23 -15.93
CA CYS A 129 -13.10 -9.93 -15.32
C CYS A 129 -12.25 -8.84 -15.97
N GLU A 130 -12.80 -7.63 -16.08
CA GLU A 130 -12.20 -6.49 -16.79
C GLU A 130 -10.77 -6.18 -16.31
N ASP A 131 -10.54 -6.26 -15.00
CA ASP A 131 -9.27 -5.88 -14.38
C ASP A 131 -8.24 -7.01 -14.29
N ASN A 132 -8.58 -8.24 -14.69
CA ASN A 132 -7.69 -9.41 -14.57
C ASN A 132 -6.35 -9.18 -15.28
N LEU A 133 -6.39 -8.68 -16.51
CA LEU A 133 -5.19 -8.42 -17.30
C LEU A 133 -4.28 -7.38 -16.63
N ILE A 134 -4.86 -6.36 -15.98
CA ILE A 134 -4.10 -5.32 -15.28
C ILE A 134 -3.40 -5.93 -14.06
N GLY A 135 -4.09 -6.76 -13.28
CA GLY A 135 -3.51 -7.47 -12.15
C GLY A 135 -2.32 -8.33 -12.55
N VAL A 136 -2.48 -9.14 -13.60
CA VAL A 136 -1.43 -10.03 -14.12
C VAL A 136 -0.24 -9.23 -14.66
N ALA A 137 -0.48 -8.15 -15.41
CA ALA A 137 0.59 -7.30 -15.93
C ALA A 137 1.40 -6.61 -14.81
N ASN A 138 0.73 -6.09 -13.79
CA ASN A 138 1.37 -5.47 -12.62
C ASN A 138 2.19 -6.50 -11.82
N PHE A 139 1.65 -7.70 -11.62
CA PHE A 139 2.37 -8.77 -10.95
C PHE A 139 3.59 -9.24 -11.76
N ALA A 140 3.46 -9.41 -13.08
CA ALA A 140 4.56 -9.79 -13.95
C ALA A 140 5.70 -8.75 -13.93
N ARG A 141 5.35 -7.45 -13.94
CA ARG A 141 6.33 -6.37 -13.77
C ARG A 141 7.04 -6.49 -12.42
N PHE A 142 6.29 -6.58 -11.32
CA PHE A 142 6.87 -6.76 -9.99
C PHE A 142 7.77 -8.00 -9.90
N ALA A 143 7.33 -9.13 -10.44
CA ALA A 143 8.09 -10.37 -10.46
C ALA A 143 9.44 -10.19 -11.17
N SER A 144 9.44 -9.54 -12.33
CA SER A 144 10.68 -9.21 -13.05
C SER A 144 11.66 -8.40 -12.19
N PHE A 145 11.18 -7.33 -11.54
CA PHE A 145 12.01 -6.51 -10.64
C PHE A 145 12.47 -7.27 -9.40
N ALA A 146 11.64 -8.17 -8.87
CA ALA A 146 11.98 -9.06 -7.76
C ALA A 146 12.99 -10.16 -8.14
N GLY A 147 13.42 -10.22 -9.41
CA GLY A 147 14.31 -11.25 -9.93
C GLY A 147 13.62 -12.61 -10.13
N ILE A 148 12.30 -12.63 -10.16
CA ILE A 148 11.47 -13.81 -10.35
C ILE A 148 11.26 -14.04 -11.85
N ASN A 149 11.74 -15.17 -12.36
CA ASN A 149 11.56 -15.56 -13.76
C ASN A 149 10.14 -16.11 -14.00
N LEU A 150 9.19 -15.19 -14.11
CA LEU A 150 7.78 -15.52 -14.30
C LEU A 150 7.50 -15.98 -15.73
N LYS A 151 6.75 -17.07 -15.89
CA LYS A 151 6.25 -17.59 -17.17
C LYS A 151 4.75 -17.85 -17.07
N GLY A 152 3.99 -17.45 -18.08
CA GLY A 152 2.60 -17.86 -18.20
C GLY A 152 2.50 -19.34 -18.54
N ALA A 153 1.46 -19.99 -18.02
CA ALA A 153 1.16 -21.40 -18.27
C ALA A 153 -0.37 -21.62 -18.22
N SER A 154 -0.81 -22.82 -18.55
CA SER A 154 -2.20 -23.25 -18.36
C SER A 154 -2.26 -24.54 -17.55
N THR A 155 -3.36 -24.71 -16.82
CA THR A 155 -3.70 -26.00 -16.20
C THR A 155 -4.54 -26.89 -17.11
N ASP A 156 -4.76 -26.52 -18.37
CA ASP A 156 -5.46 -27.32 -19.37
C ASP A 156 -4.47 -27.77 -20.45
N ASP A 157 -4.24 -29.08 -20.56
CA ASP A 157 -3.25 -29.66 -21.48
C ASP A 157 -3.61 -29.41 -22.96
N ASN A 158 -4.89 -29.51 -23.32
CA ASN A 158 -5.32 -29.29 -24.70
C ASN A 158 -5.09 -27.83 -25.12
N TYR A 159 -5.50 -26.88 -24.27
CA TYR A 159 -5.29 -25.46 -24.51
C TYR A 159 -3.80 -25.10 -24.54
N ALA A 160 -2.99 -25.69 -23.66
CA ALA A 160 -1.55 -25.54 -23.66
C ALA A 160 -0.93 -26.00 -24.98
N ASN A 161 -1.33 -27.17 -25.48
CA ASN A 161 -0.85 -27.71 -26.75
C ASN A 161 -1.31 -26.88 -27.96
N GLU A 162 -2.55 -26.38 -27.96
CA GLU A 162 -3.09 -25.53 -29.03
C GLU A 162 -2.41 -24.17 -29.12
N THR A 163 -2.08 -23.56 -27.98
CA THR A 163 -1.50 -22.21 -27.92
C THR A 163 0.03 -22.20 -27.80
N GLY A 164 0.65 -23.36 -27.56
CA GLY A 164 2.09 -23.51 -27.35
C GLY A 164 2.60 -22.96 -26.01
N ILE A 165 1.69 -22.65 -25.06
CA ILE A 165 2.09 -22.28 -23.69
C ILE A 165 2.32 -23.54 -22.85
N PRO A 166 3.17 -23.49 -21.80
CA PRO A 166 3.42 -24.66 -20.95
C PRO A 166 2.15 -25.16 -20.22
N TYR A 167 1.97 -26.49 -20.18
CA TYR A 167 0.99 -27.16 -19.31
C TYR A 167 1.61 -27.38 -17.91
N VAL A 168 1.14 -26.62 -16.91
CA VAL A 168 1.68 -26.68 -15.54
C VAL A 168 0.56 -26.70 -14.50
N THR A 169 0.52 -27.77 -13.71
CA THR A 169 -0.32 -28.02 -12.54
C THR A 169 0.57 -28.24 -11.30
N CYS A 170 -0.02 -28.40 -10.11
CA CYS A 170 0.80 -28.71 -8.93
C CYS A 170 1.45 -30.10 -8.98
N GLU A 171 0.90 -31.03 -9.76
CA GLU A 171 1.35 -32.42 -9.88
C GLU A 171 2.52 -32.56 -10.85
N ASN A 172 2.53 -31.77 -11.93
CA ASN A 172 3.56 -31.85 -12.96
C ASN A 172 4.56 -30.68 -12.92
N ALA A 173 4.31 -29.66 -12.11
CA ALA A 173 5.31 -28.65 -11.82
C ALA A 173 6.50 -29.38 -11.21
N ASP A 174 7.57 -29.53 -11.98
CA ASP A 174 8.76 -30.22 -11.51
C ASP A 174 9.48 -29.35 -10.48
N VAL A 175 8.94 -29.36 -9.25
CA VAL A 175 9.49 -28.64 -8.11
C VAL A 175 10.84 -29.25 -7.72
N THR A 176 11.12 -30.51 -8.10
CA THR A 176 12.43 -31.13 -7.86
C THR A 176 13.54 -30.45 -8.65
N GLN A 177 13.19 -29.79 -9.77
CA GLN A 177 14.09 -28.92 -10.53
C GLN A 177 14.10 -27.46 -10.02
N GLY A 178 13.57 -27.16 -8.84
CA GLY A 178 13.57 -25.80 -8.29
C GLY A 178 12.66 -24.83 -9.04
N ASN A 179 11.57 -25.33 -9.63
CA ASN A 179 10.48 -24.52 -10.18
C ASN A 179 9.37 -24.30 -9.14
N THR A 180 8.62 -23.21 -9.27
CA THR A 180 7.41 -22.93 -8.48
C THR A 180 6.22 -22.80 -9.40
N ALA A 181 5.07 -23.30 -8.98
CA ALA A 181 3.80 -23.09 -9.68
C ALA A 181 2.85 -22.26 -8.83
N ILE A 182 2.24 -21.26 -9.46
CA ILE A 182 1.15 -20.46 -8.92
C ILE A 182 -0.05 -20.75 -9.80
N ILE A 183 -1.03 -21.46 -9.26
CA ILE A 183 -2.24 -21.87 -9.98
C ILE A 183 -3.36 -20.89 -9.65
N MET A 184 -3.89 -20.23 -10.67
CA MET A 184 -5.06 -19.35 -10.59
C MET A 184 -6.29 -20.14 -11.01
N GLN A 185 -7.28 -20.24 -10.12
CA GLN A 185 -8.52 -20.98 -10.36
C GLN A 185 -9.72 -20.27 -9.73
N ASN A 186 -10.92 -20.61 -10.18
CA ASN A 186 -12.15 -20.12 -9.53
C ASN A 186 -12.25 -20.76 -8.14
N ALA A 187 -12.65 -19.96 -7.15
CA ALA A 187 -13.03 -20.50 -5.85
C ALA A 187 -14.24 -21.44 -5.99
N SER A 188 -14.34 -22.43 -5.10
CA SER A 188 -15.57 -23.23 -4.96
C SER A 188 -16.77 -22.31 -4.77
N LEU A 189 -17.96 -22.72 -5.22
CA LEU A 189 -19.16 -21.90 -5.18
C LEU A 189 -19.41 -21.28 -3.79
N GLY A 190 -19.37 -19.95 -3.70
CA GLY A 190 -19.52 -19.19 -2.44
C GLY A 190 -18.30 -19.17 -1.52
N GLY A 191 -17.17 -19.73 -1.96
CA GLY A 191 -15.90 -19.75 -1.25
C GLY A 191 -15.18 -18.40 -1.27
N PRO A 192 -14.32 -18.11 -0.28
CA PRO A 192 -13.55 -16.87 -0.25
C PRO A 192 -12.36 -16.90 -1.21
N THR A 193 -11.88 -15.71 -1.60
CA THR A 193 -10.57 -15.57 -2.24
C THR A 193 -9.46 -15.90 -1.25
N ILE A 194 -8.62 -16.88 -1.57
CA ILE A 194 -7.53 -17.35 -0.69
C ILE A 194 -6.30 -17.72 -1.49
N ILE A 195 -5.13 -17.57 -0.86
CA ILE A 195 -3.85 -18.11 -1.34
C ILE A 195 -3.47 -19.22 -0.38
N ARG A 196 -3.20 -20.41 -0.89
CA ARG A 196 -2.80 -21.57 -0.06
C ARG A 196 -1.59 -22.26 -0.67
N LYS A 197 -0.67 -22.68 0.19
CA LYS A 197 0.39 -23.60 -0.20
C LYS A 197 -0.18 -25.02 -0.23
N THR A 198 0.07 -25.75 -1.30
CA THR A 198 -0.34 -27.15 -1.41
C THR A 198 0.87 -28.06 -1.15
N ILE A 199 1.15 -28.99 -2.05
CA ILE A 199 2.30 -29.89 -1.97
C ILE A 199 3.47 -29.21 -2.67
N ASN A 200 4.67 -29.36 -2.10
CA ASN A 200 5.89 -28.72 -2.60
C ASN A 200 5.78 -27.18 -2.65
N ASP A 201 6.61 -26.49 -3.41
CA ASP A 201 6.52 -25.05 -3.69
C ASP A 201 5.46 -24.77 -4.79
N CYS A 202 4.26 -25.34 -4.62
CA CYS A 202 3.06 -24.99 -5.38
C CYS A 202 2.11 -24.16 -4.52
N TYR A 203 1.57 -23.10 -5.11
CA TYR A 203 0.62 -22.19 -4.49
C TYR A 203 -0.65 -22.15 -5.34
N VAL A 204 -1.80 -22.29 -4.72
CA VAL A 204 -3.10 -22.16 -5.39
C VAL A 204 -3.78 -20.89 -4.90
N ILE A 205 -4.23 -20.09 -5.84
CA ILE A 205 -4.99 -18.87 -5.64
C ILE A 205 -6.41 -19.14 -6.11
N ASP A 206 -7.28 -19.40 -5.15
CA ASP A 206 -8.71 -19.51 -5.38
C ASP A 206 -9.27 -18.07 -5.46
N VAL A 207 -9.82 -17.67 -6.60
CA VAL A 207 -10.35 -16.32 -6.83
C VAL A 207 -11.87 -16.38 -6.86
N ASN A 208 -12.52 -15.53 -6.06
CA ASN A 208 -13.96 -15.30 -6.10
C ASN A 208 -14.26 -13.85 -6.48
N ASN A 209 -15.47 -13.58 -6.99
CA ASN A 209 -16.00 -12.23 -7.24
C ASN A 209 -15.02 -11.28 -7.97
N CYS A 210 -14.31 -11.78 -8.98
CA CYS A 210 -13.31 -10.99 -9.72
C CYS A 210 -12.18 -10.37 -8.87
N GLU A 211 -11.87 -10.94 -7.69
CA GLU A 211 -10.84 -10.41 -6.79
C GLU A 211 -9.40 -10.78 -7.19
N MET A 212 -9.14 -10.99 -8.49
CA MET A 212 -7.83 -11.40 -8.98
C MET A 212 -6.76 -10.34 -8.70
N VAL A 213 -7.09 -9.06 -8.89
CA VAL A 213 -6.16 -7.96 -8.63
C VAL A 213 -5.78 -7.90 -7.15
N GLN A 214 -6.76 -8.04 -6.27
CA GLN A 214 -6.60 -8.04 -4.83
C GLN A 214 -5.70 -9.21 -4.38
N ALA A 215 -5.93 -10.41 -4.94
CA ALA A 215 -5.13 -11.59 -4.66
C ALA A 215 -3.66 -11.42 -5.12
N LEU A 216 -3.44 -10.92 -6.33
CA LEU A 216 -2.10 -10.68 -6.87
C LEU A 216 -1.38 -9.54 -6.14
N GLU A 217 -2.07 -8.46 -5.78
CA GLU A 217 -1.48 -7.38 -4.97
C GLU A 217 -1.14 -7.86 -3.56
N ARG A 218 -1.98 -8.71 -2.96
CA ARG A 218 -1.67 -9.37 -1.69
C ARG A 218 -0.41 -10.23 -1.81
N LEU A 219 -0.27 -10.97 -2.91
CA LEU A 219 0.91 -11.77 -3.23
C LEU A 219 2.18 -10.91 -3.37
N MET A 220 2.08 -9.77 -4.05
CA MET A 220 3.17 -8.79 -4.18
C MET A 220 3.61 -8.27 -2.81
N VAL A 221 2.66 -7.86 -1.97
CA VAL A 221 2.96 -7.34 -0.61
C VAL A 221 3.64 -8.40 0.25
N ILE A 222 3.16 -9.64 0.24
CA ILE A 222 3.79 -10.73 1.02
C ILE A 222 5.21 -10.98 0.52
N THR A 223 5.40 -11.00 -0.80
CA THR A 223 6.72 -11.16 -1.41
C THR A 223 7.67 -10.04 -1.03
N ALA A 224 7.19 -8.80 -1.00
CA ALA A 224 7.97 -7.63 -0.60
C ALA A 224 8.33 -7.64 0.90
N THR A 225 7.42 -8.12 1.75
CA THR A 225 7.64 -8.18 3.21
C THR A 225 8.39 -9.43 3.66
N GLY A 226 8.47 -10.47 2.83
CA GLY A 226 9.05 -11.76 3.17
C GLY A 226 10.57 -11.71 3.26
N ALA A 227 11.11 -11.98 4.46
CA ALA A 227 12.55 -11.93 4.81
C ALA A 227 13.50 -12.82 3.98
N ASN A 228 13.00 -13.63 3.04
CA ASN A 228 13.76 -14.68 2.35
C ASN A 228 14.02 -14.43 0.86
N ASN A 229 13.74 -13.24 0.31
CA ASN A 229 14.27 -12.89 -1.01
C ASN A 229 15.57 -12.09 -0.85
N PRO A 230 16.75 -12.70 -1.05
CA PRO A 230 18.05 -12.04 -0.88
C PRO A 230 18.27 -10.86 -1.86
N ARG A 231 17.37 -10.66 -2.83
CA ARG A 231 17.39 -9.49 -3.73
C ARG A 231 16.53 -8.33 -3.23
N ILE A 232 15.58 -8.59 -2.33
CA ILE A 232 14.64 -7.58 -1.80
C ILE A 232 15.01 -7.18 -0.35
N ASN A 233 15.56 -8.11 0.43
CA ASN A 233 15.94 -7.90 1.84
C ASN A 233 17.44 -7.91 2.07
#